data_AF-A0A975VNU0-F1
#
_entry.id   AF-A0A975VNU0-F1
#
_cell.length_a   1.000
_cell.length_b   1.000
_cell.length_c   1.000
_cell.angle_alpha   90.00
_cell.angle_beta   90.00
_cell.angle_gamma   90.00
#
_symmetry.space_group_name_H-M   'P 1'
#
loop_
_entity.id
_entity.type
_entity.pdbx_description
1 polymer ?
#
loop_
_entity_poly.entity_id
_entity_poly.type
_entity_poly.pdbx_seq_one_letter_code
_entity_poly.pdbx_strand_id
1 'polypeptide(L)'
;MQVLIHRDSKAWQLQVWVSFVIAAFLCGVGLAYLPGKDLDRAFMIMGYFFCLSAAFVLAKFVRDSEKSKAEGRVADTPMFRVVVWGGFFLAMALTGWGLLRMEVNETYKAFLGVSWLYLITCTFTLAKTLRDAHEADLNEARRQGRMSRDAADAAA
;
A
#
# COMPACT_ATOMS: atom_id res chain seq x y z
N MET A 1 23.62 0.57 -22.80
CA MET A 1 23.09 1.42 -21.71
C MET A 1 23.11 0.62 -20.41
N GLN A 2 24.09 0.88 -19.53
CA GLN A 2 24.13 0.27 -18.20
C GLN A 2 22.95 0.82 -17.39
N VAL A 3 21.98 -0.03 -17.05
CA VAL A 3 20.95 0.31 -16.09
C VAL A 3 21.62 0.35 -14.72
N LEU A 4 21.98 1.56 -14.28
CA LEU A 4 22.32 1.84 -12.89
C LEU A 4 21.10 1.49 -12.04
N ILE A 5 21.12 0.32 -11.42
CA ILE A 5 20.15 -0.06 -10.38
C ILE A 5 20.48 0.84 -9.18
N HIS A 6 19.81 1.99 -9.11
CA HIS A 6 19.92 2.91 -7.98
C HIS A 6 19.13 2.28 -6.83
N ARG A 7 19.84 1.80 -5.80
CA ARG A 7 19.20 1.33 -4.57
C ARG A 7 18.52 2.54 -3.95
N ASP A 8 17.21 2.49 -3.74
CA ASP A 8 16.56 3.49 -2.89
C ASP A 8 17.29 3.52 -1.55
N SER A 9 17.78 4.69 -1.17
CA SER A 9 18.56 4.84 0.06
C SER A 9 17.71 4.40 1.26
N LYS A 10 18.34 3.74 2.24
CA LYS A 10 17.67 3.40 3.51
C LYS A 10 17.03 4.64 4.16
N ALA A 11 17.58 5.83 3.91
CA ALA A 11 17.03 7.10 4.35
C ALA A 11 15.65 7.42 3.73
N TRP A 12 15.45 7.10 2.45
CA TRP A 12 14.18 7.31 1.76
C TRP A 12 13.11 6.30 2.22
N GLN A 13 13.50 5.04 2.41
CA GLN A 13 12.60 4.04 2.98
C GLN A 13 12.13 4.42 4.39
N LEU A 14 13.06 4.92 5.22
CA LEU A 14 12.74 5.44 6.56
C LEU A 14 11.77 6.64 6.48
N GLN A 15 11.99 7.57 5.54
CA GLN A 15 11.09 8.71 5.33
C GLN A 15 9.66 8.26 4.98
N VAL A 16 9.50 7.31 4.05
CA VAL A 16 8.18 6.80 3.68
C VAL A 16 7.50 6.12 4.87
N TRP A 17 8.25 5.35 5.65
CA TRP A 17 7.74 4.72 6.87
C TRP A 17 7.26 5.74 7.90
N VAL A 18 8.06 6.79 8.12
CA VAL A 18 7.72 7.88 9.03
C VAL A 18 6.46 8.61 8.55
N SER A 19 6.35 8.95 7.26
CA SER A 19 5.14 9.57 6.70
C SER A 19 3.89 8.70 6.88
N PHE A 20 4.01 7.38 6.67
CA PHE A 20 2.91 6.45 6.88
C PHE A 20 2.48 6.38 8.35
N VAL A 21 3.43 6.26 9.30
CA VAL A 21 3.13 6.24 10.74
C VAL A 21 2.47 7.54 11.18
N ILE A 22 2.98 8.69 10.72
CA ILE A 22 2.38 9.99 10.99
C ILE A 22 0.95 10.06 10.44
N ALA A 23 0.72 9.65 9.19
CA ALA A 23 -0.62 9.64 8.60
C ALA A 23 -1.59 8.75 9.38
N ALA A 24 -1.17 7.53 9.73
CA ALA A 24 -1.99 6.59 10.50
C ALA A 24 -2.30 7.15 11.89
N PHE A 25 -1.33 7.79 12.53
CA PHE A 25 -1.49 8.46 13.81
C PHE A 25 -2.47 9.63 13.73
N LEU A 26 -2.34 10.52 12.72
CA LEU A 26 -3.26 11.65 12.52
C LEU A 26 -4.70 11.17 12.29
N CYS A 27 -4.91 10.14 11.45
CA CYS A 27 -6.23 9.56 11.26
C CYS A 27 -6.77 8.93 12.55
N GLY A 28 -5.94 8.16 13.27
CA GLY A 28 -6.30 7.52 14.53
C GLY A 28 -6.69 8.53 15.61
N VAL A 29 -5.91 9.60 15.79
CA VAL A 29 -6.21 10.68 16.72
C VAL A 29 -7.45 11.46 16.27
N GLY A 30 -7.58 11.75 14.98
CA GLY A 30 -8.76 12.42 14.42
C GLY A 30 -10.06 11.62 14.66
N LEU A 31 -9.99 10.30 14.58
CA LEU A 31 -11.11 9.39 14.90
C LEU A 31 -11.35 9.29 16.43
N ALA A 32 -10.29 9.29 17.24
CA ALA A 32 -10.38 9.21 18.71
C ALA A 32 -10.92 10.49 19.38
N TYR A 33 -10.75 11.65 18.74
CA TYR A 33 -11.27 12.94 19.23
C TYR A 33 -12.62 13.33 18.63
N LEU A 34 -13.21 12.49 17.79
CA LEU A 34 -14.44 12.77 17.06
C LEU A 34 -15.65 12.98 18.00
N PRO A 35 -16.21 14.19 18.15
CA PRO A 35 -17.41 14.42 18.95
C PRO A 35 -18.62 13.94 18.13
N GLY A 36 -19.05 12.70 18.34
CA GLY A 36 -20.15 12.07 17.62
C GLY A 36 -20.66 10.83 18.34
N LYS A 37 -21.76 10.25 17.85
CA LYS A 37 -22.31 9.00 18.41
C LYS A 37 -21.24 7.90 18.31
N ASP A 38 -21.07 7.11 19.37
CA ASP A 38 -20.07 6.03 19.42
C ASP A 38 -20.18 5.05 18.24
N LEU A 39 -21.41 4.84 17.73
CA LEU A 39 -21.68 3.98 16.59
C LEU A 39 -21.07 4.51 15.28
N ASP A 40 -21.13 5.83 15.04
CA ASP A 40 -20.55 6.45 13.83
C ASP A 40 -19.02 6.43 13.92
N ARG A 41 -18.46 6.65 15.11
CA ARG A 41 -17.01 6.53 15.35
C ARG A 41 -16.51 5.11 15.11
N ALA A 42 -17.19 4.11 15.66
CA ALA A 42 -16.83 2.71 15.47
C ALA A 42 -16.92 2.30 14.00
N PHE A 43 -17.98 2.71 13.29
CA PHE A 43 -18.13 2.49 11.86
C PHE A 43 -16.96 3.09 11.06
N MET A 44 -16.55 4.33 11.39
CA MET A 44 -15.46 5.01 10.71
C MET A 44 -14.09 4.36 10.95
N ILE A 45 -13.81 3.92 12.18
CA ILE A 45 -12.58 3.18 12.49
C ILE A 45 -12.52 1.90 11.65
N MET A 46 -13.59 1.11 11.65
CA MET A 46 -13.66 -0.13 10.87
C MET A 46 -13.53 0.14 9.36
N GLY A 47 -14.17 1.20 8.85
CA GLY A 47 -14.08 1.63 7.46
C GLY A 47 -12.65 2.03 7.04
N TYR A 48 -11.92 2.75 7.89
CA TYR A 48 -10.53 3.13 7.63
C TYR A 48 -9.61 1.92 7.62
N PHE A 49 -9.75 1.01 8.58
CA PHE A 49 -8.99 -0.25 8.60
C PHE A 49 -9.29 -1.13 7.38
N PHE A 50 -10.56 -1.19 6.97
CA PHE A 50 -10.96 -1.91 5.77
C PHE A 50 -10.39 -1.28 4.50
N CYS A 51 -10.45 0.05 4.37
CA CYS A 51 -9.82 0.78 3.27
C CYS A 51 -8.31 0.55 3.19
N LEU A 52 -7.61 0.62 4.32
CA LEU A 52 -6.17 0.38 4.41
C LEU A 52 -5.84 -1.05 3.97
N SER A 53 -6.59 -2.03 4.46
CA SER A 53 -6.44 -3.43 4.07
C SER A 53 -6.72 -3.64 2.58
N ALA A 54 -7.77 -3.04 2.04
CA ALA A 54 -8.12 -3.11 0.62
C ALA A 54 -7.04 -2.46 -0.26
N ALA A 55 -6.42 -1.36 0.17
CA ALA A 55 -5.31 -0.72 -0.54
C ALA A 55 -4.08 -1.64 -0.61
N PHE A 56 -3.76 -2.34 0.48
CA PHE A 56 -2.69 -3.35 0.48
C PHE A 56 -3.00 -4.53 -0.42
N VAL A 57 -4.23 -5.05 -0.39
CA VAL A 57 -4.66 -6.15 -1.28
C VAL A 57 -4.58 -5.73 -2.74
N LEU A 58 -5.01 -4.50 -3.08
CA LEU A 58 -4.90 -3.96 -4.43
C LEU A 58 -3.42 -3.83 -4.86
N ALA A 59 -2.56 -3.31 -4.00
CA ALA A 59 -1.13 -3.20 -4.28
C ALA A 59 -0.49 -4.59 -4.50
N LYS A 60 -0.86 -5.58 -3.68
CA LYS A 60 -0.41 -6.96 -3.82
C LYS A 60 -0.91 -7.58 -5.13
N PHE A 61 -2.19 -7.39 -5.46
CA PHE A 61 -2.78 -7.90 -6.70
C PHE A 61 -2.10 -7.32 -7.95
N VAL A 62 -1.83 -6.01 -7.96
CA VAL A 62 -1.09 -5.37 -9.07
C VAL A 62 0.31 -5.95 -9.19
N ARG A 63 1.01 -6.15 -8.06
CA ARG A 63 2.34 -6.78 -8.05
C ARG A 63 2.30 -8.21 -8.60
N ASP A 64 1.37 -9.02 -8.12
CA ASP A 64 1.27 -10.42 -8.51
C ASP A 64 0.86 -10.51 -10.00
N SER A 65 0.03 -9.58 -10.51
CA SER A 65 -0.33 -9.47 -11.93
C SER A 65 0.87 -9.13 -12.83
N GLU A 66 1.72 -8.18 -12.44
CA GLU A 66 2.93 -7.82 -13.20
C GLU A 66 3.94 -8.98 -13.22
N LYS A 67 4.09 -9.71 -12.11
CA LYS A 67 4.95 -10.91 -12.04
C LYS A 67 4.43 -12.04 -12.95
N SER A 68 3.13 -12.34 -12.90
CA SER A 68 2.51 -13.35 -13.77
C SER A 68 2.71 -13.01 -15.25
N LYS A 69 2.61 -11.73 -15.62
CA LYS A 69 2.87 -11.24 -16.98
C LYS A 69 4.33 -11.39 -17.40
N ALA A 70 5.28 -11.10 -16.51
CA ALA A 70 6.71 -11.25 -16.77
C ALA A 70 7.14 -12.72 -16.93
N GLU A 71 6.48 -13.64 -16.23
CA GLU A 71 6.75 -15.10 -16.29
C GLU A 71 5.98 -15.82 -17.41
N GLY A 72 5.15 -15.11 -18.19
CA GLY A 72 4.36 -15.71 -19.27
C GLY A 72 3.26 -16.67 -18.78
N ARG A 73 2.91 -16.66 -17.49
CA ARG A 73 1.75 -17.40 -16.95
C ARG A 73 0.47 -16.70 -17.40
N VAL A 74 -0.52 -17.48 -17.82
CA VAL A 74 -1.85 -17.00 -18.21
C VAL A 74 -2.38 -16.08 -17.10
N ALA A 75 -2.66 -14.83 -17.46
CA ALA A 75 -3.09 -13.79 -16.52
C ALA A 75 -4.20 -14.33 -15.61
N ASP A 76 -4.02 -14.17 -14.30
CA ASP A 76 -5.03 -14.52 -13.30
C ASP A 76 -6.41 -14.03 -13.76
N THR A 77 -7.38 -14.93 -13.69
CA THR A 77 -8.69 -14.82 -14.33
C THR A 77 -9.32 -13.43 -14.16
N PRO A 78 -9.93 -12.84 -15.21
CA PRO A 78 -10.49 -11.49 -15.19
C PRO A 78 -11.48 -11.25 -14.05
N MET A 79 -12.07 -12.33 -13.51
CA MET A 79 -12.96 -12.31 -12.35
C MET A 79 -12.25 -11.84 -11.05
N PHE A 80 -11.00 -12.27 -10.78
CA PHE A 80 -10.28 -11.86 -9.56
C PHE A 80 -9.93 -10.37 -9.58
N ARG A 81 -9.58 -9.84 -10.77
CA ARG A 81 -9.34 -8.40 -10.97
C ARG A 81 -10.54 -7.55 -10.59
N VAL A 82 -11.74 -7.97 -10.99
CA VAL A 82 -13.00 -7.26 -10.68
C VAL A 82 -13.28 -7.29 -9.18
N VAL A 83 -13.03 -8.41 -8.49
CA VAL A 83 -13.23 -8.51 -7.04
C VAL A 83 -12.31 -7.56 -6.27
N VAL A 84 -11.03 -7.50 -6.64
CA VAL A 84 -10.04 -6.66 -5.94
C VAL A 84 -10.30 -5.17 -6.18
N TRP A 85 -10.53 -4.77 -7.43
CA TRP A 85 -10.86 -3.38 -7.77
C TRP A 85 -12.22 -2.97 -7.20
N GLY A 86 -13.21 -3.86 -7.29
CA GLY A 86 -14.54 -3.65 -6.72
C GLY A 86 -14.49 -3.48 -5.21
N GLY A 87 -13.74 -4.34 -4.49
CA GLY A 87 -13.56 -4.23 -3.05
C GLY A 87 -12.90 -2.92 -2.61
N PHE A 88 -11.86 -2.48 -3.34
CA PHE A 88 -11.19 -1.21 -3.05
C PHE A 88 -12.12 0.00 -3.27
N PHE A 89 -12.80 0.07 -4.42
CA PHE A 89 -13.73 1.17 -4.68
C PHE A 89 -14.93 1.16 -3.74
N LEU A 90 -15.43 -0.03 -3.39
CA LEU A 90 -16.50 -0.18 -2.41
C LEU A 90 -16.05 0.32 -1.03
N ALA A 91 -14.84 -0.02 -0.59
CA ALA A 91 -14.26 0.49 0.66
C ALA A 91 -14.16 2.03 0.63
N MET A 92 -13.64 2.58 -0.47
CA MET A 92 -13.51 4.02 -0.68
C MET A 92 -14.87 4.72 -0.64
N ALA A 93 -15.87 4.17 -1.33
CA ALA A 93 -17.22 4.70 -1.38
C ALA A 93 -17.92 4.63 -0.02
N LEU A 94 -17.82 3.50 0.69
CA LEU A 94 -18.42 3.34 2.02
C LEU A 94 -17.80 4.29 3.06
N THR A 95 -16.48 4.49 3.00
CA THR A 95 -15.78 5.41 3.92
C THR A 95 -16.11 6.86 3.62
N GLY A 96 -16.15 7.25 2.33
CA GLY A 96 -16.59 8.57 1.91
C GLY A 96 -18.06 8.84 2.25
N TRP A 97 -18.94 7.87 2.02
CA TRP A 97 -20.36 7.95 2.38
C TRP A 97 -20.56 8.08 3.90
N GLY A 98 -19.83 7.29 4.69
CA GLY A 98 -19.84 7.40 6.15
C GLY A 98 -19.43 8.79 6.64
N LEU A 99 -18.41 9.37 6.02
CA LEU A 99 -17.93 10.71 6.35
C LEU A 99 -18.93 11.81 5.98
N LEU A 100 -19.63 11.67 4.84
CA LEU A 100 -20.66 12.61 4.40
C LEU A 100 -21.88 12.60 5.33
N ARG A 101 -22.31 11.41 5.76
CA ARG A 101 -23.49 11.21 6.61
C ARG A 101 -23.33 11.73 8.04
N MET A 102 -22.10 11.91 8.50
CA MET A 102 -21.84 12.30 9.89
C MET A 102 -22.27 13.75 10.14
N GLU A 103 -23.11 14.06 11.12
CA GLU A 103 -23.45 15.45 11.48
C GLU A 103 -22.37 16.04 12.40
N VAL A 104 -21.18 16.28 11.85
CA VAL A 104 -20.04 16.90 12.54
C VAL A 104 -19.66 18.20 11.82
N ASN A 105 -19.00 19.10 12.54
CA ASN A 105 -18.45 20.34 12.01
C ASN A 105 -17.66 20.10 10.70
N GLU A 106 -17.94 20.93 9.69
CA GLU A 106 -17.43 20.81 8.33
C GLU A 106 -15.90 20.80 8.26
N THR A 107 -15.23 21.54 9.15
CA THR A 107 -13.77 21.56 9.26
C THR A 107 -13.20 20.21 9.67
N TYR A 108 -13.86 19.49 10.58
CA TYR A 108 -13.43 18.16 11.02
C TYR A 108 -13.64 17.11 9.93
N LYS A 109 -14.73 17.22 9.16
CA LYS A 109 -14.96 16.36 7.99
C LYS A 109 -13.87 16.53 6.95
N ALA A 110 -13.53 17.78 6.63
CA ALA A 110 -12.47 18.09 5.68
C ALA A 110 -11.12 17.55 6.17
N PHE A 111 -10.77 17.76 7.44
CA PHE A 111 -9.55 17.21 8.04
C PHE A 111 -9.48 15.68 7.94
N LEU A 112 -10.55 14.99 8.33
CA LEU A 112 -10.62 13.53 8.23
C LEU A 112 -10.51 13.05 6.79
N GLY A 113 -11.25 13.67 5.86
CA GLY A 113 -11.21 13.31 4.44
C GLY A 113 -9.81 13.48 3.84
N VAL A 114 -9.12 14.59 4.13
CA VAL A 114 -7.75 14.83 3.65
C VAL A 114 -6.79 13.84 4.30
N SER A 115 -6.87 13.64 5.62
CA SER A 115 -5.99 12.69 6.34
C SER A 115 -6.15 11.27 5.81
N TRP A 116 -7.37 10.85 5.49
CA TRP A 116 -7.68 9.55 4.91
C TRP A 116 -7.08 9.36 3.52
N LEU A 117 -7.28 10.33 2.63
CA LEU A 117 -6.68 10.28 1.28
C LEU A 117 -5.15 10.27 1.36
N TYR A 118 -4.58 11.03 2.30
CA TYR A 118 -3.15 11.04 2.57
C TYR A 118 -2.66 9.68 3.11
N LEU A 119 -3.41 9.04 4.00
CA LEU A 119 -3.13 7.70 4.51
C LEU A 119 -3.13 6.66 3.38
N ILE A 120 -4.11 6.70 2.47
CA ILE A 120 -4.16 5.81 1.30
C ILE A 120 -2.94 6.02 0.40
N THR A 121 -2.57 7.28 0.15
CA THR A 121 -1.37 7.61 -0.62
C THR A 121 -0.12 7.05 0.05
N CYS A 122 0.06 7.26 1.36
CA CYS A 122 1.18 6.71 2.12
C CYS A 122 1.19 5.18 2.13
N THR A 123 0.02 4.54 2.17
CA THR A 123 -0.13 3.08 2.09
C THR A 123 0.40 2.54 0.76
N PHE A 124 0.00 3.16 -0.35
CA PHE A 124 0.51 2.79 -1.67
C PHE A 124 2.00 3.07 -1.82
N THR A 125 2.50 4.16 -1.26
CA THR A 125 3.93 4.46 -1.24
C THR A 125 4.68 3.38 -0.46
N LEU A 126 4.23 3.05 0.76
CA LEU A 126 4.83 2.00 1.57
C LEU A 126 4.81 0.64 0.86
N ALA A 127 3.68 0.27 0.24
CA ALA A 127 3.56 -0.97 -0.52
C ALA A 127 4.54 -1.02 -1.70
N LYS A 128 4.76 0.11 -2.40
CA LYS A 128 5.79 0.21 -3.44
C LYS A 128 7.19 0.09 -2.85
N THR A 129 7.51 0.80 -1.78
CA THR A 129 8.86 0.71 -1.17
C THR A 129 9.21 -0.69 -0.70
N LEU A 130 8.22 -1.44 -0.17
CA LEU A 130 8.41 -2.83 0.22
C LEU A 130 8.60 -3.74 -1.00
N ARG A 131 7.90 -3.46 -2.11
CA ARG A 131 8.11 -4.15 -3.39
C ARG A 131 9.52 -3.90 -3.90
N ASP A 132 9.91 -2.65 -3.99
CA ASP A 132 11.19 -2.24 -4.58
C ASP A 132 12.36 -2.77 -3.73
N ALA A 133 12.22 -2.82 -2.39
CA ALA A 133 13.17 -3.48 -1.50
C ALA A 133 13.29 -5.00 -1.74
N HIS A 134 12.15 -5.69 -1.92
CA HIS A 134 12.13 -7.13 -2.16
C HIS A 134 12.69 -7.50 -3.55
N GLU A 135 12.43 -6.70 -4.58
CA GLU A 135 13.00 -6.91 -5.92
C GLU A 135 14.51 -6.68 -5.94
N ALA A 136 15.01 -5.70 -5.18
CA ALA A 136 16.44 -5.47 -5.03
C ALA A 136 17.16 -6.68 -4.39
N ASP A 137 16.59 -7.24 -3.32
CA ASP A 137 17.13 -8.40 -2.61
C ASP A 137 17.18 -9.65 -3.50
N LEU A 138 16.10 -9.91 -4.26
CA LEU A 138 16.04 -11.04 -5.20
C LEU A 138 17.09 -10.94 -6.32
N ASN A 139 17.34 -9.72 -6.82
CA ASN A 139 18.34 -9.47 -7.85
C ASN A 139 19.78 -9.62 -7.32
N GLU A 140 20.00 -9.25 -6.06
CA GLU A 140 21.29 -9.42 -5.37
C GLU A 140 21.60 -10.91 -5.18
N ALA A 141 20.62 -11.71 -4.72
CA ALA A 141 20.74 -13.16 -4.61
C ALA A 141 21.02 -13.84 -5.98
N ARG A 142 20.34 -13.41 -7.05
CA ARG A 142 20.60 -13.90 -8.42
C ARG A 142 21.97 -13.50 -8.97
N ARG A 143 22.54 -12.37 -8.54
CA ARG A 143 23.90 -11.96 -8.91
C ARG A 143 24.93 -12.79 -8.15
N GLN A 144 24.75 -12.95 -6.85
CA GLN A 144 25.62 -13.79 -6.03
C GLN A 144 25.65 -15.23 -6.54
N GLY A 145 24.49 -15.82 -6.86
CA GLY A 145 24.40 -17.18 -7.42
C GLY A 145 25.04 -17.35 -8.81
N ARG A 146 25.12 -16.28 -9.63
CA ARG A 146 25.87 -16.32 -10.89
C ARG A 146 27.37 -16.26 -10.64
N MET A 147 27.82 -15.35 -9.78
CA MET A 147 29.25 -15.23 -9.44
C MET A 147 29.80 -16.50 -8.80
N SER A 148 29.03 -17.19 -7.94
CA SER A 148 29.48 -18.46 -7.35
C SER A 148 29.47 -19.63 -8.33
N ARG A 149 28.60 -19.62 -9.35
CA ARG A 149 28.67 -20.59 -10.46
C ARG A 149 29.89 -20.36 -11.34
N ASP A 150 30.12 -19.11 -11.76
CA ASP A 150 31.27 -18.75 -12.60
C ASP A 150 32.60 -19.04 -11.88
N ALA A 151 32.66 -18.83 -10.56
CA ALA A 151 33.83 -19.16 -9.73
C ALA A 151 34.05 -20.68 -9.58
N ALA A 152 32.97 -21.47 -9.53
CA ALA A 152 33.06 -22.93 -9.50
C ALA A 152 33.52 -23.50 -10.85
N ASP A 153 33.02 -22.95 -11.96
CA ASP A 153 33.42 -23.33 -13.32
C ASP A 153 34.88 -22.94 -13.63
N ALA A 154 35.40 -21.85 -13.04
CA ALA A 154 36.79 -21.44 -13.19
C ALA A 154 37.79 -22.23 -12.31
N ALA A 155 37.30 -22.98 -11.33
CA ALA A 155 38.11 -23.80 -10.42
C ALA A 155 38.16 -25.29 -10.83
N ALA A 156 37.40 -25.68 -11.87
CA ALA A 156 37.35 -27.02 -12.47
C ALA A 156 38.24 -27.09 -13.71
#